data_AF-A0A286MG50-F1
#
_entry.id   AF-A0A286MG50-F1
#
_cell.length_a   1.000
_cell.length_b   1.000
_cell.length_c   1.000
_cell.angle_alpha   90.00
_cell.angle_beta   90.00
_cell.angle_gamma   90.00
#
_symmetry.space_group_name_H-M   'P 1'
#
loop_
_entity.id
_entity.type
_entity.pdbx_description
1 polymer ?
#
loop_
_entity_poly.entity_id
_entity_poly.type
_entity_poly.pdbx_seq_one_letter_code
_entity_poly.pdbx_strand_id
1 'polypeptide(L)'
;MVLVFHLNRRLIHHKCLCLTAVAILLFFIHTFEITYHFLNDCPRDEPIDVVYTWVNGSDPRFVKLLNTYLRKETGVRVDSSAQRYDDKNELKFSLRSLEKFAPWVGHVYIVTNGQIPHWLNLDCDKVSLITHDEIFTDKYNLPTFSSPAIELHLHRIPGLSKRFIYFNDDVFLRSPIYKDDFISPSRGFLIYLAWLLPMCSPDCSWLYVADGHCDNACNNPNCQMDGGDCDAAYKTLLGDVIVKLSDYDAPEQTQQTNYDKILFTLQNTTSGRNFSVVRHLQNNANVSELIAEHNKKVIQLDKLKRRKLRKKLSGEYKLRRSVDAYAASLQHTNRILNEFYGFSVRKVPAHAPILIDKEIMEEAQKKFRRYFAKTARNRFRSVDDVQFAFAYYYFVIHEKVEVGIDEIFTRFDTDSSGIWSETEIRTVMTKLYDLPISDESFGQFTSILMNCSGYSPKSDVFITKEIVTGCNRLSFFLQLNFGIRHKYKFEMIKDAERKHVFFKMLNSNVTEVFNQLDEIR
;
A
#
# COMPACT_ATOMS: atom_id res chain seq x y z
N MET A 1 44.14 69.57 40.32
CA MET A 1 44.16 68.94 38.98
C MET A 1 44.22 67.41 38.99
N VAL A 2 44.99 66.77 39.89
CA VAL A 2 45.13 65.30 39.96
C VAL A 2 43.84 64.56 40.37
N LEU A 3 43.01 65.13 41.25
CA LEU A 3 41.75 64.50 41.68
C LEU A 3 40.71 64.38 40.55
N VAL A 4 40.61 65.39 39.68
CA VAL A 4 39.65 65.43 38.56
C VAL A 4 40.01 64.38 37.50
N PHE A 5 41.31 64.14 37.28
CA PHE A 5 41.79 63.12 36.34
C PHE A 5 41.47 61.70 36.82
N HIS A 6 41.58 61.44 38.13
CA HIS A 6 41.26 60.13 38.71
C HIS A 6 39.75 59.81 38.73
N LEU A 7 38.91 60.81 39.01
CA LEU A 7 37.45 60.68 38.93
C LEU A 7 36.99 60.40 37.49
N ASN A 8 37.57 61.08 36.50
CA ASN A 8 37.21 60.90 35.09
C ASN A 8 37.60 59.50 34.57
N ARG A 9 38.75 58.95 35.00
CA ARG A 9 39.19 57.60 34.63
C ARG A 9 38.29 56.50 35.22
N ARG A 10 37.81 56.66 36.46
CA ARG A 10 36.84 55.72 37.08
C ARG A 10 35.48 55.79 36.40
N LEU A 11 35.03 56.98 36.00
CA LEU A 11 33.76 57.15 35.29
C LEU A 11 33.77 56.48 33.91
N ILE A 12 34.89 56.61 33.18
CA ILE A 12 35.09 55.94 31.88
C ILE A 12 35.14 54.42 32.05
N HIS A 13 35.83 53.91 33.08
CA HIS A 13 35.89 52.48 33.37
C HIS A 13 34.50 51.89 33.70
N HIS A 14 33.68 52.57 34.51
CA HIS A 14 32.32 52.12 34.80
C HIS A 14 31.38 52.19 33.58
N LYS A 15 31.55 53.19 32.70
CA LYS A 15 30.83 53.28 31.43
C LYS A 15 31.20 52.15 30.47
N CYS A 16 32.48 51.83 30.33
CA CYS A 16 32.93 50.68 29.54
C CYS A 16 32.40 49.36 30.12
N LEU A 17 32.42 49.18 31.44
CA LEU A 17 31.91 47.96 32.08
C LEU A 17 30.40 47.78 31.84
N CYS A 18 29.62 48.87 31.92
CA CYS A 18 28.19 48.85 31.60
C CYS A 18 27.94 48.55 30.12
N LEU A 19 28.70 49.16 29.22
CA LEU A 19 28.58 48.90 27.78
C LEU A 19 28.92 47.44 27.43
N THR A 20 29.95 46.86 28.05
CA THR A 20 30.28 45.44 27.88
C THR A 20 29.20 44.54 28.46
N ALA A 21 28.62 44.88 29.62
CA ALA A 21 27.53 44.11 30.22
C ALA A 21 26.25 44.14 29.37
N VAL A 22 25.91 45.31 28.81
CA VAL A 22 24.79 45.47 27.87
C VAL A 22 25.05 44.69 26.58
N ALA A 23 26.26 44.75 26.02
CA ALA A 23 26.61 43.98 24.83
C ALA A 23 26.53 42.46 25.06
N ILE A 24 26.98 41.98 26.22
CA ILE A 24 26.86 40.56 26.60
C ILE A 24 25.38 40.17 26.77
N LEU A 25 24.57 41.00 27.41
CA LEU A 25 23.13 40.75 27.56
C LEU A 25 22.42 40.70 26.20
N LEU A 26 22.73 41.63 25.30
CA LEU A 26 22.18 41.63 23.93
C LEU A 26 22.64 40.41 23.13
N PHE A 27 23.89 39.98 23.29
CA PHE A 27 24.39 38.74 22.70
C PHE A 27 23.63 37.53 23.23
N PHE A 28 23.40 37.42 24.54
CA PHE A 28 22.61 36.33 25.11
C PHE A 28 21.15 36.36 24.64
N ILE A 29 20.51 37.53 24.58
CA ILE A 29 19.15 37.68 24.05
C ILE A 29 19.10 37.22 22.58
N HIS A 30 20.06 37.64 21.75
CA HIS A 30 20.07 37.28 20.34
C HIS A 30 20.37 35.79 20.12
N THR A 31 21.30 35.21 20.88
CA THR A 31 21.55 33.76 20.83
C THR A 31 20.35 32.94 21.33
N PHE A 32 19.63 33.42 22.34
CA PHE A 32 18.40 32.80 22.82
C PHE A 32 17.28 32.90 21.78
N GLU A 33 17.14 34.04 21.11
CA GLU A 33 16.15 34.24 20.03
C GLU A 33 16.45 33.36 18.81
N ILE A 34 17.72 33.22 18.42
CA ILE A 34 18.16 32.32 17.34
C ILE A 34 17.93 30.85 17.72
N THR A 35 18.28 30.43 18.94
CA THR A 35 18.05 29.05 19.39
C THR A 35 16.57 28.73 19.58
N TYR A 36 15.78 29.71 20.04
CA TYR A 36 14.32 29.60 20.14
C TYR A 36 13.66 29.49 18.76
N HIS A 37 14.14 30.23 17.75
CA HIS A 37 13.70 30.07 16.37
C HIS A 37 14.08 28.69 15.81
N PHE A 38 15.33 28.25 15.99
CA PHE A 38 15.78 26.93 15.52
C PHE A 38 15.04 25.75 16.16
N LEU A 39 14.64 25.86 17.43
CA LEU A 39 13.88 24.81 18.13
C LEU A 39 12.38 24.80 17.75
N ASN A 40 11.82 25.95 17.36
CA ASN A 40 10.42 26.05 16.95
C ASN A 40 10.20 25.81 15.44
N ASP A 41 11.25 25.85 14.63
CA ASP A 41 11.22 25.52 13.19
C ASP A 41 11.33 24.01 12.90
N CYS A 42 11.35 23.14 13.92
CA CYS A 42 11.04 21.74 13.68
C CYS A 42 9.56 21.65 13.25
N PRO A 43 9.25 21.21 12.01
CA PRO A 43 7.86 21.04 11.61
C PRO A 43 7.18 20.13 12.61
N ARG A 44 6.09 20.59 13.23
CA ARG A 44 5.28 19.71 14.08
C ARG A 44 4.78 18.58 13.18
N ASP A 45 5.37 17.43 13.40
CA ASP A 45 5.15 16.23 12.60
C ASP A 45 3.66 15.88 12.69
N GLU A 46 2.96 15.92 11.55
CA GLU A 46 1.50 15.77 11.52
C GLU A 46 1.09 14.46 12.23
N PRO A 47 0.04 14.48 13.07
CA PRO A 47 -0.46 13.27 13.70
C PRO A 47 -1.00 12.32 12.63
N ILE A 48 -0.79 11.02 12.86
CA ILE A 48 -1.33 9.95 12.02
C ILE A 48 -2.20 9.09 12.91
N ASP A 49 -3.47 8.99 12.52
CA ASP A 49 -4.46 8.17 13.22
C ASP A 49 -4.53 6.77 12.62
N VAL A 50 -5.17 5.84 13.32
CA VAL A 50 -5.45 4.50 12.83
C VAL A 50 -6.95 4.28 12.74
N VAL A 51 -7.38 3.64 11.66
CA VAL A 51 -8.78 3.27 11.43
C VAL A 51 -8.89 1.77 11.27
N TYR A 52 -9.69 1.13 12.12
CA TYR A 52 -10.07 -0.28 12.01
C TYR A 52 -11.47 -0.44 11.44
N THR A 53 -11.69 -1.49 10.67
CA THR A 53 -13.03 -2.00 10.36
C THR A 53 -13.28 -3.29 11.15
N TRP A 54 -14.46 -3.44 11.74
CA TRP A 54 -14.81 -4.64 12.50
C TRP A 54 -16.31 -4.94 12.49
N VAL A 55 -16.65 -6.22 12.56
CA VAL A 55 -18.03 -6.71 12.62
C VAL A 55 -18.12 -7.94 13.53
N ASN A 56 -19.19 -8.04 14.31
CA ASN A 56 -19.55 -9.22 15.06
C ASN A 56 -20.68 -9.98 14.37
N GLY A 57 -20.33 -11.04 13.63
CA GLY A 57 -21.31 -11.89 12.93
C GLY A 57 -22.15 -12.77 13.85
N SER A 58 -21.85 -12.85 15.15
CA SER A 58 -22.65 -13.58 16.14
C SER A 58 -23.76 -12.70 16.77
N ASP A 59 -23.78 -11.39 16.53
CA ASP A 59 -24.82 -10.50 17.06
C ASP A 59 -26.19 -10.83 16.42
N PRO A 60 -27.21 -11.21 17.21
CA PRO A 60 -28.54 -11.56 16.68
C PRO A 60 -29.19 -10.44 15.87
N ARG A 61 -28.95 -9.17 16.22
CA ARG A 61 -29.48 -8.01 15.47
C ARG A 61 -28.84 -7.92 14.10
N PHE A 62 -27.52 -8.07 14.03
CA PHE A 62 -26.76 -8.10 12.79
C PHE A 62 -27.22 -9.26 11.90
N VAL A 63 -27.28 -10.47 12.44
CA VAL A 63 -27.70 -11.68 11.70
C VAL A 63 -29.12 -11.53 11.15
N LYS A 64 -30.05 -10.96 11.94
CA LYS A 64 -31.42 -10.68 11.48
C LYS A 64 -31.43 -9.67 10.34
N LEU A 65 -30.65 -8.59 10.44
CA LEU A 65 -30.54 -7.56 9.41
C LEU A 65 -29.95 -8.15 8.12
N LEU A 66 -28.81 -8.85 8.24
CA LEU A 66 -28.13 -9.55 7.15
C LEU A 66 -29.08 -10.48 6.39
N ASN A 67 -29.76 -11.38 7.10
CA ASN A 67 -30.71 -12.33 6.50
C ASN A 67 -31.90 -11.63 5.83
N THR A 68 -32.33 -10.48 6.34
CA THR A 68 -33.43 -9.70 5.74
C THR A 68 -33.04 -9.17 4.37
N TYR A 69 -31.81 -8.66 4.20
CA TYR A 69 -31.33 -8.15 2.93
C TYR A 69 -30.89 -9.27 1.98
N LEU A 70 -30.28 -10.34 2.48
CA LEU A 70 -29.95 -11.52 1.66
C LEU A 70 -31.19 -12.13 0.99
N ARG A 71 -32.34 -12.13 1.67
CA ARG A 71 -33.62 -12.59 1.09
C ARG A 71 -34.20 -11.65 0.03
N LYS A 72 -33.82 -10.37 0.05
CA LYS A 72 -34.28 -9.37 -0.95
C LYS A 72 -33.47 -9.44 -2.23
N GLU A 73 -32.21 -9.87 -2.16
CA GLU A 73 -31.27 -10.01 -3.30
C GLU A 73 -31.48 -11.31 -4.10
N THR A 74 -32.72 -11.83 -4.17
CA THR A 74 -33.03 -13.10 -4.85
C THR A 74 -32.60 -13.07 -6.31
N GLY A 75 -31.65 -13.94 -6.69
CA GLY A 75 -31.21 -14.11 -8.07
C GLY A 75 -29.76 -13.67 -8.34
N VAL A 76 -29.14 -12.92 -7.43
CA VAL A 76 -27.73 -12.52 -7.52
C VAL A 76 -26.87 -13.53 -6.76
N ARG A 77 -25.73 -13.96 -7.35
CA ARG A 77 -24.73 -14.74 -6.62
C ARG A 77 -24.01 -13.80 -5.65
N VAL A 78 -24.42 -13.82 -4.39
CA VAL A 78 -23.81 -13.04 -3.31
C VAL A 78 -22.87 -13.94 -2.51
N ASP A 79 -21.63 -13.51 -2.28
CA ASP A 79 -20.75 -14.16 -1.29
C ASP A 79 -21.21 -13.75 0.11
N SER A 80 -22.09 -14.57 0.70
CA SER A 80 -22.59 -14.42 2.06
C SER A 80 -22.04 -15.48 3.01
N SER A 81 -20.83 -15.98 2.75
CA SER A 81 -20.24 -17.05 3.56
C SER A 81 -20.08 -16.58 5.02
N ALA A 82 -20.49 -17.42 5.97
CA ALA A 82 -20.47 -17.08 7.40
C ALA A 82 -19.06 -16.69 7.90
N GLN A 83 -18.02 -17.22 7.25
CA GLN A 83 -16.61 -16.90 7.51
C GLN A 83 -16.28 -15.41 7.33
N ARG A 84 -17.04 -14.66 6.52
CA ARG A 84 -16.81 -13.23 6.25
C ARG A 84 -17.17 -12.32 7.42
N TYR A 85 -17.96 -12.82 8.37
CA TYR A 85 -18.45 -12.04 9.51
C TYR A 85 -18.03 -12.67 10.84
N ASP A 86 -17.20 -13.71 10.82
CA ASP A 86 -16.85 -14.52 11.99
C ASP A 86 -15.75 -13.85 12.82
N ASP A 87 -16.12 -13.30 13.98
CA ASP A 87 -15.21 -12.65 14.92
C ASP A 87 -14.49 -13.68 15.81
N LYS A 88 -13.16 -13.73 15.74
CA LYS A 88 -12.31 -14.61 16.57
C LYS A 88 -11.52 -13.85 17.63
N ASN A 89 -11.97 -12.65 18.01
CA ASN A 89 -11.22 -11.69 18.83
C ASN A 89 -9.96 -11.15 18.13
N GLU A 90 -9.89 -11.21 16.80
CA GLU A 90 -8.74 -10.72 16.01
C GLU A 90 -8.48 -9.24 16.29
N LEU A 91 -9.53 -8.40 16.27
CA LEU A 91 -9.44 -6.97 16.62
C LEU A 91 -8.77 -6.73 17.98
N LYS A 92 -9.10 -7.53 19.01
CA LYS A 92 -8.55 -7.37 20.35
C LYS A 92 -7.03 -7.53 20.36
N PHE A 93 -6.54 -8.58 19.69
CA PHE A 93 -5.11 -8.86 19.63
C PHE A 93 -4.41 -7.89 18.67
N SER A 94 -5.07 -7.46 17.59
CA SER A 94 -4.55 -6.45 16.67
C SER A 94 -4.30 -5.12 17.38
N LEU A 95 -5.28 -4.62 18.13
CA LEU A 95 -5.13 -3.38 18.93
C LEU A 95 -3.98 -3.47 19.96
N ARG A 96 -3.78 -4.64 20.58
CA ARG A 96 -2.66 -4.84 21.51
C ARG A 96 -1.31 -4.87 20.79
N SER A 97 -1.27 -5.41 19.57
CA SER A 97 -0.08 -5.33 18.73
C SER A 97 0.21 -3.88 18.33
N LEU A 98 -0.82 -3.09 18.00
CA LEU A 98 -0.70 -1.68 17.68
C LEU A 98 -0.15 -0.87 18.85
N GLU A 99 -0.73 -1.03 20.04
CA GLU A 99 -0.28 -0.36 21.27
C GLU A 99 1.20 -0.66 21.58
N LYS A 100 1.63 -1.91 21.34
CA LYS A 100 3.01 -2.35 21.60
C LYS A 100 4.01 -1.87 20.54
N PHE A 101 3.63 -1.89 19.27
CA PHE A 101 4.57 -1.74 18.15
C PHE A 101 4.46 -0.42 17.39
N ALA A 102 3.42 0.38 17.64
CA ALA A 102 3.22 1.69 17.03
C ALA A 102 2.75 2.75 18.07
N PRO A 103 3.53 3.01 19.14
CA PRO A 103 3.10 3.92 20.23
C PRO A 103 2.98 5.39 19.79
N TRP A 104 3.49 5.73 18.61
CA TRP A 104 3.43 7.07 18.02
C TRP A 104 2.08 7.40 17.36
N VAL A 105 1.19 6.41 17.19
CA VAL A 105 -0.15 6.63 16.64
C VAL A 105 -0.93 7.60 17.53
N GLY A 106 -1.62 8.54 16.91
CA GLY A 106 -2.43 9.56 17.58
C GLY A 106 -3.69 8.96 18.19
N HIS A 107 -4.76 8.90 17.39
CA HIS A 107 -6.07 8.38 17.77
C HIS A 107 -6.41 7.09 17.01
N VAL A 108 -7.19 6.22 17.63
CA VAL A 108 -7.69 4.98 17.01
C VAL A 108 -9.21 5.06 16.83
N TYR A 109 -9.67 4.92 15.60
CA TYR A 109 -11.08 4.87 15.25
C TYR A 109 -11.47 3.44 14.89
N ILE A 110 -12.53 2.92 15.49
CA ILE A 110 -13.05 1.59 15.18
C ILE A 110 -14.40 1.76 14.50
N VAL A 111 -14.45 1.47 13.21
CA VAL A 111 -15.64 1.57 12.36
C VAL A 111 -16.43 0.28 12.42
N THR A 112 -17.70 0.37 12.85
CA THR A 112 -18.58 -0.79 13.01
C THR A 112 -19.98 -0.55 12.47
N ASN A 113 -20.76 -1.62 12.35
CA ASN A 113 -22.19 -1.55 12.03
C ASN A 113 -23.05 -1.24 13.28
N GLY A 114 -22.61 -0.31 14.14
CA GLY A 114 -23.28 0.03 15.42
C GLY A 114 -23.06 -0.98 16.55
N GLN A 115 -22.08 -1.86 16.38
CA GLN A 115 -21.73 -2.89 17.36
C GLN A 115 -20.60 -2.40 18.24
N ILE A 116 -20.62 -2.78 19.52
CA ILE A 116 -19.60 -2.44 20.49
C ILE A 116 -18.94 -3.74 20.95
N PRO A 117 -17.62 -3.92 20.77
CA PRO A 117 -16.93 -5.09 21.31
C PRO A 117 -17.06 -5.10 22.85
N HIS A 118 -17.52 -6.21 23.42
CA HIS A 118 -17.83 -6.29 24.86
C HIS A 118 -16.63 -6.07 25.78
N TRP A 119 -15.41 -6.23 25.25
CA TRP A 119 -14.14 -6.08 25.97
C TRP A 119 -13.53 -4.70 25.78
N LEU A 120 -14.10 -3.84 24.93
CA LEU A 120 -13.55 -2.53 24.62
C LEU A 120 -13.88 -1.55 25.76
N ASN A 121 -12.86 -0.87 26.27
CA ASN A 121 -13.03 0.21 27.22
C ASN A 121 -13.31 1.52 26.47
N LEU A 122 -14.53 2.06 26.61
CA LEU A 122 -14.93 3.31 25.96
C LEU A 122 -14.50 4.57 26.73
N ASP A 123 -14.00 4.43 27.96
CA ASP A 123 -13.45 5.57 28.74
C ASP A 123 -12.03 5.94 28.29
N CYS A 124 -11.49 5.26 27.27
CA CYS A 124 -10.15 5.54 26.75
C CYS A 124 -10.20 6.69 25.74
N ASP A 125 -9.67 7.86 26.12
CA ASP A 125 -9.65 9.06 25.26
C ASP A 125 -8.97 8.86 23.89
N LYS A 126 -8.13 7.84 23.74
CA LYS A 126 -7.43 7.54 22.47
C LYS A 126 -8.24 6.68 21.50
N VAL A 127 -9.41 6.19 21.89
CA VAL A 127 -10.20 5.26 21.07
C VAL A 127 -11.62 5.75 20.91
N SER A 128 -12.06 5.91 19.65
CA SER A 128 -13.44 6.25 19.32
C SER A 128 -14.10 5.15 18.50
N LEU A 129 -15.34 4.83 18.84
CA LEU A 129 -16.18 3.96 18.03
C LEU A 129 -16.97 4.83 17.05
N ILE A 130 -16.93 4.48 15.77
CA ILE A 130 -17.63 5.20 14.69
C ILE A 130 -18.57 4.23 14.00
N THR A 131 -19.80 4.64 13.76
CA THR A 131 -20.78 3.83 13.04
C THR A 131 -20.69 4.06 11.53
N HIS A 132 -21.16 3.09 10.74
CA HIS A 132 -21.34 3.29 9.29
C HIS A 132 -22.23 4.50 8.98
N ASP A 133 -23.21 4.80 9.83
CA ASP A 133 -24.07 5.97 9.65
C ASP A 133 -23.21 7.25 9.60
N GLU A 134 -22.30 7.44 10.54
CA GLU A 134 -21.49 8.67 10.65
C GLU A 134 -20.60 8.98 9.44
N ILE A 135 -20.19 7.97 8.67
CA ILE A 135 -19.26 8.14 7.53
C ILE A 135 -19.94 8.09 6.15
N PHE A 136 -21.13 7.49 6.05
CA PHE A 136 -21.87 7.43 4.79
C PHE A 136 -22.60 8.75 4.53
N THR A 137 -22.22 9.43 3.45
CA THR A 137 -22.88 10.66 3.00
C THR A 137 -24.29 10.40 2.50
N ASP A 138 -24.47 9.29 1.79
CA ASP A 138 -25.78 8.85 1.29
C ASP A 138 -26.29 7.67 2.12
N LYS A 139 -27.28 7.95 2.97
CA LYS A 139 -27.89 6.97 3.88
C LYS A 139 -28.68 5.90 3.14
N TYR A 140 -29.09 6.11 1.89
CA TYR A 140 -29.78 5.08 1.10
C TYR A 140 -28.91 3.86 0.84
N ASN A 141 -27.58 4.03 0.88
CA ASN A 141 -26.61 2.95 0.72
C ASN A 141 -26.51 2.05 1.97
N LEU A 142 -27.07 2.48 3.10
CA LEU A 142 -27.09 1.71 4.34
C LEU A 142 -28.35 0.85 4.48
N PRO A 143 -28.28 -0.30 5.18
CA PRO A 143 -27.06 -0.94 5.67
C PRO A 143 -26.24 -1.56 4.52
N THR A 144 -24.92 -1.57 4.69
CA THR A 144 -24.00 -2.34 3.85
C THR A 144 -23.23 -3.36 4.68
N PHE A 145 -22.90 -4.48 4.04
CA PHE A 145 -22.11 -5.60 4.52
C PHE A 145 -20.89 -5.82 3.61
N SER A 146 -20.60 -4.86 2.73
CA SER A 146 -19.49 -4.89 1.76
C SER A 146 -18.31 -4.06 2.28
N SER A 147 -17.18 -4.72 2.58
CA SER A 147 -15.95 -4.01 3.00
C SER A 147 -15.50 -2.94 1.98
N PRO A 148 -15.44 -3.21 0.65
CA PRO A 148 -15.12 -2.17 -0.33
C PRO A 148 -16.03 -0.93 -0.24
N ALA A 149 -17.33 -1.13 0.00
CA ALA A 149 -18.25 -0.02 0.15
C ALA A 149 -17.97 0.81 1.42
N ILE A 150 -17.64 0.15 2.54
CA ILE A 150 -17.30 0.80 3.81
C ILE A 150 -15.96 1.54 3.71
N GLU A 151 -14.94 0.89 3.14
CA GLU A 151 -13.59 1.42 2.96
C GLU A 151 -13.57 2.75 2.20
N LEU A 152 -14.42 2.87 1.17
CA LEU A 152 -14.59 4.11 0.39
C LEU A 152 -15.07 5.32 1.21
N HIS A 153 -15.52 5.13 2.46
CA HIS A 153 -16.06 6.18 3.31
C HIS A 153 -15.16 6.52 4.52
N LEU A 154 -14.10 5.74 4.79
CA LEU A 154 -13.27 5.89 6.00
C LEU A 154 -12.62 7.27 6.15
N HIS A 155 -12.21 7.89 5.04
CA HIS A 155 -11.60 9.23 5.03
C HIS A 155 -12.53 10.34 5.57
N ARG A 156 -13.82 10.07 5.76
CA ARG A 156 -14.85 11.02 6.22
C ARG A 156 -15.15 10.96 7.72
N ILE A 157 -14.41 10.14 8.47
CA ILE A 157 -14.57 10.07 9.93
C ILE A 157 -14.38 11.47 10.54
N PRO A 158 -15.32 11.95 11.37
CA PRO A 158 -15.19 13.23 12.05
C PRO A 158 -13.97 13.26 12.98
N GLY A 159 -13.17 14.32 12.91
CA GLY A 159 -11.95 14.46 13.73
C GLY A 159 -10.74 13.68 13.23
N LEU A 160 -10.86 12.89 12.15
CA LEU A 160 -9.75 12.13 11.59
C LEU A 160 -8.67 13.05 11.00
N SER A 161 -7.42 12.78 11.37
CA SER A 161 -6.22 13.45 10.85
C SER A 161 -6.13 13.40 9.32
N LYS A 162 -5.36 14.33 8.73
CA LYS A 162 -5.15 14.41 7.27
C LYS A 162 -4.69 13.06 6.70
N ARG A 163 -3.79 12.39 7.41
CA ARG A 163 -3.28 11.06 7.10
C ARG A 163 -3.68 10.09 8.19
N PHE A 164 -4.07 8.89 7.78
CA PHE A 164 -4.42 7.81 8.68
C PHE A 164 -3.98 6.48 8.09
N ILE A 165 -3.77 5.49 8.95
CA ILE A 165 -3.46 4.12 8.53
C ILE A 165 -4.70 3.27 8.71
N TYR A 166 -5.15 2.66 7.61
CA TYR A 166 -6.21 1.67 7.62
C TYR A 166 -5.66 0.30 8.01
N PHE A 167 -6.30 -0.33 8.99
CA PHE A 167 -6.11 -1.71 9.39
C PHE A 167 -7.40 -2.50 9.19
N ASN A 168 -7.30 -3.70 8.61
CA ASN A 168 -8.30 -4.73 8.87
C ASN A 168 -8.10 -5.30 10.29
N ASP A 169 -9.14 -5.87 10.86
CA ASP A 169 -9.11 -6.49 12.20
C ASP A 169 -8.20 -7.72 12.29
N ASP A 170 -7.95 -8.40 11.16
CA ASP A 170 -7.11 -9.58 11.02
C ASP A 170 -5.61 -9.29 10.75
N VAL A 171 -5.18 -8.03 10.86
CA VAL A 171 -3.79 -7.61 10.66
C VAL A 171 -3.08 -7.41 11.99
N PHE A 172 -1.92 -8.03 12.18
CA PHE A 172 -1.14 -7.95 13.43
C PHE A 172 0.27 -7.44 13.18
N LEU A 173 0.76 -6.58 14.09
CA LEU A 173 2.16 -6.15 14.08
C LEU A 173 3.02 -7.14 14.87
N ARG A 174 4.16 -7.54 14.30
CA ARG A 174 5.14 -8.43 14.95
C ARG A 174 6.39 -7.70 15.47
N SER A 175 6.68 -6.53 14.90
CA SER A 175 7.85 -5.72 15.21
C SER A 175 7.45 -4.25 15.28
N PRO A 176 8.24 -3.41 15.98
CA PRO A 176 8.03 -1.96 15.97
C PRO A 176 7.99 -1.44 14.52
N ILE A 177 7.02 -0.57 14.25
CA ILE A 177 6.89 0.14 12.97
C ILE A 177 7.02 1.64 13.23
N TYR A 178 7.42 2.38 12.22
CA TYR A 178 7.65 3.83 12.26
C TYR A 178 6.89 4.52 11.11
N LYS A 179 6.71 5.84 11.20
CA LYS A 179 6.08 6.62 10.12
C LYS A 179 6.78 6.43 8.77
N ASP A 180 8.10 6.32 8.81
CA ASP A 180 8.97 6.08 7.64
C ASP A 180 8.74 4.72 6.95
N ASP A 181 8.05 3.77 7.59
CA ASP A 181 7.62 2.53 6.96
C ASP A 181 6.41 2.73 6.04
N PHE A 182 5.75 3.90 6.08
CA PHE A 182 4.61 4.23 5.23
C PHE A 182 4.88 5.41 4.30
N ILE A 183 5.56 6.43 4.81
CA ILE A 183 5.89 7.64 4.05
C ILE A 183 7.19 8.24 4.57
N SER A 184 8.10 8.58 3.66
CA SER A 184 9.31 9.33 4.00
C SER A 184 9.51 10.53 3.06
N PRO A 185 10.14 11.64 3.50
CA PRO A 185 10.36 12.81 2.65
C PRO A 185 11.18 12.53 1.37
N SER A 186 12.12 11.58 1.45
CA SER A 186 13.01 11.20 0.35
C SER A 186 12.37 10.20 -0.61
N ARG A 187 11.69 9.18 -0.09
CA ARG A 187 11.15 8.06 -0.90
C ARG A 187 9.66 8.19 -1.22
N GLY A 188 8.96 9.09 -0.52
CA GLY A 188 7.52 9.26 -0.64
C GLY A 188 6.75 8.11 -0.01
N PHE A 189 5.59 7.76 -0.59
CA PHE A 189 4.76 6.63 -0.15
C PHE A 189 5.48 5.29 -0.37
N LEU A 190 5.58 4.48 0.67
CA LEU A 190 6.07 3.11 0.55
C LEU A 190 4.89 2.17 0.27
N ILE A 191 4.92 1.55 -0.91
CA ILE A 191 3.83 0.69 -1.39
C ILE A 191 4.31 -0.75 -1.41
N TYR A 192 3.80 -1.54 -0.47
CA TYR A 192 4.10 -2.96 -0.35
C TYR A 192 3.22 -3.76 -1.32
N LEU A 193 3.86 -4.39 -2.31
CA LEU A 193 3.17 -5.19 -3.32
C LEU A 193 3.31 -6.68 -3.03
N ALA A 194 2.23 -7.38 -3.31
CA ALA A 194 2.10 -8.81 -3.11
C ALA A 194 2.17 -9.57 -4.45
N TRP A 195 1.17 -10.39 -4.74
CA TRP A 195 1.12 -11.30 -5.86
C TRP A 195 0.57 -10.62 -7.13
N LEU A 196 0.80 -11.23 -8.30
CA LEU A 196 0.27 -10.75 -9.59
C LEU A 196 -1.24 -10.88 -9.67
N LEU A 197 -1.93 -9.97 -10.35
CA LEU A 197 -3.39 -10.04 -10.52
C LEU A 197 -3.87 -11.40 -11.05
N PRO A 198 -5.07 -11.88 -10.63
CA PRO A 198 -5.66 -13.07 -11.23
C PRO A 198 -5.90 -12.88 -12.73
N MET A 199 -5.59 -13.92 -13.50
CA MET A 199 -5.76 -14.00 -14.96
C MET A 199 -7.15 -13.55 -15.41
N CYS A 200 -7.22 -12.64 -16.39
CA CYS A 200 -8.49 -12.06 -16.86
C CYS A 200 -9.41 -13.06 -17.58
N SER A 201 -8.84 -14.14 -18.13
CA SER A 201 -9.53 -15.26 -18.77
C SER A 201 -8.75 -16.55 -18.50
N PRO A 202 -9.37 -17.75 -18.57
CA PRO A 202 -8.60 -19.00 -18.63
C PRO A 202 -7.52 -18.89 -19.71
N ASP A 203 -6.29 -19.26 -19.37
CA ASP A 203 -5.13 -19.25 -20.26
C ASP A 203 -4.65 -17.86 -20.75
N CYS A 204 -5.17 -16.75 -20.21
CA CYS A 204 -4.66 -15.40 -20.47
C CYS A 204 -4.17 -14.70 -19.19
N SER A 205 -2.85 -14.53 -19.08
CA SER A 205 -2.22 -13.69 -18.05
C SER A 205 -2.28 -12.22 -18.46
N TRP A 206 -2.34 -11.31 -17.47
CA TRP A 206 -2.21 -9.87 -17.71
C TRP A 206 -0.84 -9.46 -18.29
N LEU A 207 0.13 -10.38 -18.33
CA LEU A 207 1.42 -10.20 -19.01
C LEU A 207 1.31 -10.22 -20.54
N TYR A 208 0.27 -10.87 -21.08
CA TYR A 208 0.04 -11.03 -22.51
C TYR A 208 -0.91 -9.98 -23.08
N VAL A 209 -1.65 -9.30 -22.22
CA VAL A 209 -2.59 -8.24 -22.65
C VAL A 209 -1.81 -6.97 -22.97
N ALA A 210 -1.98 -6.44 -24.19
CA ALA A 210 -1.30 -5.22 -24.67
C ALA A 210 0.23 -5.38 -24.76
N ASP A 211 0.72 -6.57 -25.12
CA ASP A 211 2.15 -6.87 -25.27
C ASP A 211 2.66 -6.64 -26.71
N GLY A 212 1.78 -6.26 -27.64
CA GLY A 212 2.03 -6.02 -29.05
C GLY A 212 1.79 -7.23 -29.95
N HIS A 213 1.47 -8.39 -29.39
CA HIS A 213 1.10 -9.61 -30.10
C HIS A 213 -0.39 -9.88 -29.97
N CYS A 214 -1.00 -10.41 -31.03
CA CYS A 214 -2.40 -10.82 -30.95
C CYS A 214 -2.50 -12.21 -30.32
N ASP A 215 -2.88 -12.26 -29.06
CA ASP A 215 -3.16 -13.45 -28.28
C ASP A 215 -4.65 -13.78 -28.32
N ASN A 216 -5.02 -14.78 -29.11
CA ASN A 216 -6.42 -15.19 -29.27
C ASN A 216 -7.10 -15.59 -27.94
N ALA A 217 -6.34 -16.10 -26.96
CA ALA A 217 -6.87 -16.40 -25.63
C ALA A 217 -7.23 -15.13 -24.83
N CYS A 218 -6.51 -14.04 -25.10
CA CYS A 218 -6.68 -12.72 -24.48
C CYS A 218 -7.65 -11.81 -25.24
N ASN A 219 -7.97 -12.14 -26.50
CA ASN A 219 -8.95 -11.40 -27.30
C ASN A 219 -10.40 -11.69 -26.88
N ASN A 220 -10.77 -11.25 -25.68
CA ASN A 220 -12.10 -11.37 -25.13
C ASN A 220 -12.44 -10.14 -24.24
N PRO A 221 -13.74 -9.87 -23.97
CA PRO A 221 -14.13 -8.69 -23.22
C PRO A 221 -13.57 -8.60 -21.78
N ASN A 222 -13.30 -9.72 -21.12
CA ASN A 222 -12.76 -9.70 -19.74
C ASN A 222 -11.31 -9.22 -19.69
N CYS A 223 -10.58 -9.45 -20.77
CA CYS A 223 -9.21 -9.02 -21.02
C CYS A 223 -9.14 -7.77 -21.91
N GLN A 224 -10.26 -7.05 -22.10
CA GLN A 224 -10.35 -5.82 -22.90
C GLN A 224 -9.85 -5.98 -24.35
N MET A 225 -10.20 -7.11 -24.98
CA MET A 225 -9.83 -7.44 -26.37
C MET A 225 -8.31 -7.40 -26.59
N ASP A 226 -7.57 -7.99 -25.67
CA ASP A 226 -6.11 -8.09 -25.75
C ASP A 226 -5.40 -6.74 -25.85
N GLY A 227 -5.96 -5.71 -25.20
CA GLY A 227 -5.41 -4.36 -25.28
C GLY A 227 -5.52 -3.69 -26.64
N GLY A 228 -6.19 -4.32 -27.61
CA GLY A 228 -6.27 -3.88 -29.00
C GLY A 228 -5.22 -4.49 -29.93
N ASP A 229 -4.37 -5.41 -29.46
CA ASP A 229 -3.27 -5.97 -30.26
C ASP A 229 -3.74 -6.81 -31.46
N CYS A 230 -4.95 -7.36 -31.37
CA CYS A 230 -5.61 -8.08 -32.46
C CYS A 230 -6.29 -7.19 -33.51
N ASP A 231 -6.45 -5.89 -33.24
CA ASP A 231 -7.08 -4.96 -34.18
C ASP A 231 -6.02 -4.28 -35.08
N ALA A 232 -6.08 -4.56 -36.39
CA ALA A 232 -5.11 -4.06 -37.36
C ALA A 232 -5.02 -2.51 -37.45
N ALA A 233 -6.07 -1.79 -37.03
CA ALA A 233 -6.11 -0.33 -37.00
C ALA A 233 -5.38 0.28 -35.79
N TYR A 234 -5.21 -0.47 -34.69
CA TYR A 234 -4.56 0.00 -33.47
C TYR A 234 -3.03 0.06 -33.62
N LYS A 235 -2.47 -0.81 -34.47
CA LYS A 235 -1.03 -0.85 -34.83
C LYS A 235 -0.52 0.42 -35.52
N THR A 236 -1.39 1.25 -36.10
CA THR A 236 -0.98 2.46 -36.85
C THR A 236 -0.93 3.73 -35.99
N LEU A 237 -1.56 3.73 -34.79
CA LEU A 237 -1.68 4.91 -33.92
C LEU A 237 -0.67 4.96 -32.76
N LEU A 238 -0.11 3.81 -32.37
CA LEU A 238 0.71 3.65 -31.15
C LEU A 238 2.16 3.26 -31.42
N GLY A 239 2.72 3.72 -32.56
CA GLY A 239 4.07 3.41 -33.05
C GLY A 239 5.07 3.05 -31.94
N ASP A 240 5.48 1.78 -31.94
CA ASP A 240 6.59 1.19 -31.18
C ASP A 240 6.85 1.76 -29.78
N VAL A 241 5.86 1.78 -28.89
CA VAL A 241 6.14 1.82 -27.45
C VAL A 241 6.45 0.40 -26.98
N ILE A 242 7.71 0.01 -27.15
CA ILE A 242 8.27 -1.16 -26.45
C ILE A 242 8.15 -0.87 -24.95
N VAL A 243 7.19 -1.50 -24.27
CA VAL A 243 7.23 -1.62 -22.82
C VAL A 243 8.47 -2.46 -22.51
N LYS A 244 9.58 -1.80 -22.15
CA LYS A 244 10.79 -2.50 -21.69
C LYS A 244 10.39 -3.34 -20.47
N LEU A 245 10.27 -4.65 -20.66
CA LEU A 245 10.06 -5.67 -19.63
C LEU A 245 11.24 -5.79 -18.64
N SER A 246 12.21 -4.87 -18.66
CA SER A 246 13.50 -5.01 -17.98
C SER A 246 13.47 -4.83 -16.45
N ASP A 247 12.31 -4.64 -15.83
CA ASP A 247 12.18 -4.54 -14.36
C ASP A 247 11.39 -5.68 -13.69
N TYR A 248 10.98 -6.68 -14.48
CA TYR A 248 10.33 -7.89 -13.99
C TYR A 248 11.24 -9.07 -14.26
N ASP A 249 11.99 -9.49 -13.24
CA ASP A 249 12.59 -10.82 -13.23
C ASP A 249 11.47 -11.83 -13.46
N ALA A 250 11.50 -12.46 -14.63
CA ALA A 250 10.64 -13.59 -14.94
C ALA A 250 10.87 -14.65 -13.85
N PRO A 251 9.80 -15.25 -13.28
CA PRO A 251 10.01 -16.38 -12.39
C PRO A 251 10.72 -17.48 -13.18
N GLU A 252 11.87 -17.93 -12.68
CA GLU A 252 12.58 -19.10 -13.20
C GLU A 252 11.57 -20.25 -13.37
N GLN A 253 11.38 -20.65 -14.63
CA GLN A 253 10.66 -21.85 -14.98
C GLN A 253 11.46 -23.06 -14.46
N THR A 254 11.16 -23.52 -13.25
CA THR A 254 11.50 -24.89 -12.85
C THR A 254 10.34 -25.80 -13.19
N GLN A 255 10.52 -26.48 -14.31
CA GLN A 255 9.68 -27.53 -14.85
C GLN A 255 9.35 -28.59 -13.79
N GLN A 256 8.05 -28.79 -13.56
CA GLN A 256 7.38 -30.07 -13.76
C GLN A 256 8.28 -31.32 -13.59
N THR A 257 8.36 -31.88 -12.38
CA THR A 257 8.47 -33.34 -12.11
C THR A 257 8.61 -33.58 -10.61
N ASN A 258 7.51 -33.87 -9.91
CA ASN A 258 7.60 -34.64 -8.65
C ASN A 258 6.30 -35.32 -8.20
N TYR A 259 5.38 -35.58 -9.14
CA TYR A 259 4.17 -36.36 -8.85
C TYR A 259 4.35 -37.89 -9.02
N ASP A 260 5.52 -38.36 -9.47
CA ASP A 260 5.82 -39.80 -9.65
C ASP A 260 6.87 -40.38 -8.68
N LYS A 261 7.39 -39.61 -7.71
CA LYS A 261 8.37 -40.10 -6.71
C LYS A 261 7.81 -40.50 -5.34
N ILE A 262 6.51 -40.28 -5.10
CA ILE A 262 5.86 -40.64 -3.83
C ILE A 262 5.21 -42.04 -3.89
N LEU A 263 5.17 -42.69 -5.06
CA LEU A 263 4.58 -44.03 -5.23
C LEU A 263 5.58 -45.19 -5.31
N PHE A 264 6.84 -45.00 -4.88
CA PHE A 264 7.87 -46.07 -4.91
C PHE A 264 8.65 -46.27 -3.61
N THR A 265 8.23 -45.67 -2.49
CA THR A 265 8.89 -45.82 -1.17
C THR A 265 7.95 -46.39 -0.10
N LEU A 266 7.06 -47.30 -0.51
CA LEU A 266 6.18 -48.06 0.40
C LEU A 266 6.23 -49.57 0.18
N GLN A 267 7.34 -50.10 -0.34
CA GLN A 267 7.65 -51.52 -0.31
C GLN A 267 9.16 -51.68 -0.17
N ASN A 268 9.62 -51.87 1.07
CA ASN A 268 10.79 -52.67 1.47
C ASN A 268 11.33 -52.16 2.80
N THR A 269 10.93 -52.82 3.89
CA THR A 269 11.82 -53.47 4.87
C THR A 269 11.06 -53.78 6.16
N THR A 270 10.60 -55.02 6.25
CA THR A 270 10.43 -55.74 7.52
C THR A 270 11.78 -56.29 7.95
N SER A 271 12.21 -56.03 9.18
CA SER A 271 12.94 -56.99 10.03
C SER A 271 13.10 -56.44 11.45
N GLY A 272 12.79 -57.29 12.42
CA GLY A 272 12.68 -56.95 13.83
C GLY A 272 13.97 -57.10 14.64
N ARG A 273 13.89 -56.71 15.92
CA ARG A 273 14.08 -57.56 17.11
C ARG A 273 14.11 -56.71 18.38
N ASN A 274 13.31 -57.17 19.35
CA ASN A 274 13.36 -57.10 20.81
C ASN A 274 14.36 -56.16 21.52
N PHE A 275 13.84 -55.39 22.47
CA PHE A 275 14.40 -55.35 23.82
C PHE A 275 13.28 -55.12 24.85
N SER A 276 13.15 -56.04 25.79
CA SER A 276 12.40 -55.89 27.04
C SER A 276 13.38 -56.06 28.20
N VAL A 277 12.97 -55.58 29.38
CA VAL A 277 13.57 -55.71 30.74
C VAL A 277 14.27 -54.42 31.23
N VAL A 278 14.00 -53.78 32.39
CA VAL A 278 13.03 -53.86 33.52
C VAL A 278 13.34 -52.64 34.48
N ARG A 279 12.37 -52.23 35.33
CA ARG A 279 12.47 -51.40 36.59
C ARG A 279 12.56 -49.86 36.41
N HIS A 280 11.88 -49.00 37.19
CA HIS A 280 11.09 -49.09 38.42
C HIS A 280 10.18 -47.83 38.56
N LEU A 281 8.99 -48.01 39.16
CA LEU A 281 8.26 -47.11 40.08
C LEU A 281 8.11 -45.61 39.74
N GLN A 282 6.89 -45.20 39.34
CA GLN A 282 6.10 -44.15 40.02
C GLN A 282 4.69 -44.03 39.40
N ASN A 283 3.69 -43.91 40.27
CA ASN A 283 2.30 -43.61 39.93
C ASN A 283 2.20 -42.34 39.07
N ASN A 284 1.37 -42.38 38.03
CA ASN A 284 0.43 -41.32 37.62
C ASN A 284 -0.33 -41.82 36.38
N ALA A 285 -1.66 -41.94 36.45
CA ALA A 285 -2.47 -42.15 35.25
C ALA A 285 -2.17 -40.98 34.30
N ASN A 286 -1.58 -41.29 33.15
CA ASN A 286 -1.04 -40.29 32.25
C ASN A 286 -2.20 -39.57 31.55
N VAL A 287 -2.60 -38.41 32.09
CA VAL A 287 -3.70 -37.58 31.59
C VAL A 287 -3.54 -37.29 30.09
N SER A 288 -2.30 -37.23 29.60
CA SER A 288 -1.96 -37.09 28.18
C SER A 288 -2.50 -38.24 27.31
N GLU A 289 -2.47 -39.47 27.82
CA GLU A 289 -2.91 -40.66 27.09
C GLU A 289 -4.44 -40.76 27.05
N LEU A 290 -5.12 -40.39 28.15
CA LEU A 290 -6.58 -40.25 28.20
C LEU A 290 -7.08 -39.13 27.28
N ILE A 291 -6.36 -38.00 27.21
CA ILE A 291 -6.65 -36.89 26.27
C ILE A 291 -6.44 -37.35 24.83
N ALA A 292 -5.35 -38.08 24.54
CA ALA A 292 -5.08 -38.61 23.21
C ALA A 292 -6.17 -39.60 22.76
N GLU A 293 -6.64 -40.46 23.66
CA GLU A 293 -7.69 -41.43 23.38
C GLU A 293 -9.07 -40.77 23.21
N HIS A 294 -9.37 -39.75 24.01
CA HIS A 294 -10.58 -38.92 23.85
C HIS A 294 -10.56 -38.18 22.51
N ASN A 295 -9.44 -37.53 22.17
CA ASN A 295 -9.27 -36.81 20.91
C ASN A 295 -9.42 -37.76 19.70
N LYS A 296 -8.89 -38.99 19.80
CA LYS A 296 -9.03 -40.01 18.75
C LYS A 296 -10.49 -40.43 18.54
N LYS A 297 -11.26 -40.59 19.63
CA LYS A 297 -12.70 -40.89 19.58
C LYS A 297 -13.52 -39.72 19.00
N VAL A 298 -13.22 -38.48 19.39
CA VAL A 298 -13.86 -37.27 18.85
C VAL A 298 -13.59 -37.12 17.35
N ILE A 299 -12.34 -37.33 16.92
CA ILE A 299 -11.95 -37.27 15.50
C ILE A 299 -12.66 -38.37 14.68
N GLN A 300 -12.80 -39.59 15.22
CA GLN A 300 -13.53 -40.66 14.54
C GLN A 300 -15.03 -40.37 14.42
N LEU A 301 -15.66 -39.86 15.48
CA LEU A 301 -17.07 -39.47 15.46
C LEU A 301 -17.33 -38.32 14.49
N ASP A 302 -16.42 -37.34 14.42
CA ASP A 302 -16.51 -36.23 13.48
C ASP A 302 -16.28 -36.67 12.02
N LYS A 303 -15.33 -37.58 11.77
CA LYS A 303 -15.14 -38.20 10.44
C LYS A 303 -16.39 -38.95 9.98
N LEU A 304 -17.06 -39.68 10.88
CA LEU A 304 -18.30 -40.41 10.56
C LEU A 304 -19.48 -39.46 10.30
N LYS A 305 -19.62 -38.37 11.08
CA LYS A 305 -20.60 -37.30 10.85
C LYS A 305 -20.37 -36.60 9.51
N ARG A 306 -19.13 -36.20 9.21
CA ARG A 306 -18.75 -35.57 7.93
C ARG A 306 -18.99 -36.48 6.74
N ARG A 307 -18.75 -37.79 6.88
CA ARG A 307 -18.97 -38.77 5.80
C ARG A 307 -20.46 -39.02 5.52
N LYS A 308 -21.32 -38.99 6.55
CA LYS A 308 -22.79 -38.98 6.39
C LYS A 308 -23.28 -37.66 5.78
N LEU A 309 -22.77 -36.51 6.21
CA LEU A 309 -23.10 -35.20 5.65
C LEU A 309 -22.68 -35.09 4.17
N ARG A 310 -21.48 -35.57 3.83
CA ARG A 310 -20.94 -35.57 2.46
C ARG A 310 -21.71 -36.50 1.52
N LYS A 311 -22.18 -37.66 2.01
CA LYS A 311 -23.11 -38.52 1.25
C LYS A 311 -24.51 -37.90 1.08
N LYS A 312 -24.96 -37.09 2.04
CA LYS A 312 -26.23 -36.34 1.93
C LYS A 312 -26.12 -35.17 0.96
N LEU A 313 -24.96 -34.50 0.91
CA LEU A 313 -24.66 -33.39 -0.01
C LEU A 313 -24.36 -33.85 -1.44
N SER A 314 -23.80 -35.05 -1.64
CA SER A 314 -23.48 -35.56 -2.98
C SER A 314 -24.70 -35.99 -3.80
N GLY A 315 -25.89 -36.11 -3.18
CA GLY A 315 -27.13 -36.50 -3.85
C GLY A 315 -27.91 -35.35 -4.50
N GLU A 316 -27.68 -34.09 -4.09
CA GLU A 316 -28.47 -32.93 -4.56
C GLU A 316 -27.64 -31.76 -5.12
N TYR A 317 -26.32 -31.70 -4.90
CA TYR A 317 -25.47 -30.61 -5.40
C TYR A 317 -24.75 -30.96 -6.72
N LYS A 318 -25.48 -30.95 -7.83
CA LYS A 318 -24.86 -30.69 -9.14
C LYS A 318 -24.44 -29.21 -9.22
N LEU A 319 -23.14 -28.97 -9.05
CA LEU A 319 -22.33 -27.85 -9.57
C LEU A 319 -22.97 -26.43 -9.64
N ARG A 320 -23.04 -25.72 -8.51
CA ARG A 320 -23.06 -24.25 -8.48
C ARG A 320 -21.74 -23.74 -7.91
N ARG A 321 -20.73 -23.56 -8.77
CA ARG A 321 -19.43 -22.99 -8.40
C ARG A 321 -19.65 -21.51 -8.03
N SER A 322 -19.47 -21.17 -6.76
CA SER A 322 -19.50 -19.78 -6.27
C SER A 322 -18.46 -18.98 -7.05
N VAL A 323 -18.83 -17.82 -7.61
CA VAL A 323 -17.89 -16.90 -8.23
C VAL A 323 -17.08 -16.27 -7.11
N ASP A 324 -15.74 -16.26 -7.22
CA ASP A 324 -14.89 -15.52 -6.28
C ASP A 324 -15.04 -14.03 -6.57
N ALA A 325 -15.93 -13.37 -5.81
CA ALA A 325 -16.22 -11.95 -5.97
C ALA A 325 -14.98 -11.08 -5.77
N TYR A 326 -14.04 -11.49 -4.90
CA TYR A 326 -12.83 -10.73 -4.64
C TYR A 326 -11.90 -10.73 -5.85
N ALA A 327 -11.54 -11.91 -6.37
CA ALA A 327 -10.70 -12.00 -7.56
C ALA A 327 -11.32 -11.27 -8.78
N ALA A 328 -12.63 -11.40 -8.97
CA ALA A 328 -13.35 -10.71 -10.05
C ALA A 328 -13.33 -9.18 -9.90
N SER A 329 -13.50 -8.67 -8.68
CA SER A 329 -13.46 -7.23 -8.39
C SER A 329 -12.04 -6.63 -8.53
N LEU A 330 -10.99 -7.41 -8.25
CA LEU A 330 -9.61 -7.02 -8.56
C LEU A 330 -9.41 -6.83 -10.07
N GLN A 331 -9.90 -7.78 -10.88
CA GLN A 331 -9.86 -7.66 -12.34
C GLN A 331 -10.69 -6.47 -12.83
N HIS A 332 -11.87 -6.24 -12.23
CA HIS A 332 -12.68 -5.07 -12.54
C HIS A 332 -11.93 -3.77 -12.28
N THR A 333 -11.30 -3.65 -11.11
CA THR A 333 -10.48 -2.51 -10.74
C THR A 333 -9.31 -2.31 -11.71
N ASN A 334 -8.65 -3.40 -12.14
CA ASN A 334 -7.57 -3.31 -13.13
C ASN A 334 -8.05 -2.79 -14.48
N ARG A 335 -9.24 -3.22 -14.95
CA ARG A 335 -9.83 -2.71 -16.19
C ARG A 335 -10.11 -1.21 -16.11
N ILE A 336 -10.60 -0.73 -14.96
CA ILE A 336 -10.79 0.71 -14.72
C ILE A 336 -9.43 1.43 -14.78
N LEU A 337 -8.40 0.91 -14.13
CA LEU A 337 -7.07 1.53 -14.19
C LEU A 337 -6.51 1.54 -15.62
N ASN A 338 -6.72 0.49 -16.41
CA ASN A 338 -6.35 0.46 -17.82
C ASN A 338 -7.07 1.55 -18.64
N GLU A 339 -8.36 1.77 -18.37
CA GLU A 339 -9.15 2.83 -19.03
C GLU A 339 -8.58 4.23 -18.76
N PHE A 340 -8.11 4.50 -17.53
CA PHE A 340 -7.63 5.84 -17.16
C PHE A 340 -6.13 6.08 -17.37
N TYR A 341 -5.31 5.02 -17.29
CA TYR A 341 -3.85 5.14 -17.28
C TYR A 341 -3.15 4.30 -18.35
N GLY A 342 -3.90 3.57 -19.17
CA GLY A 342 -3.36 2.63 -20.13
C GLY A 342 -3.03 1.27 -19.53
N PHE A 343 -2.75 0.31 -20.42
CA PHE A 343 -2.42 -1.05 -20.05
C PHE A 343 -1.07 -1.12 -19.35
N SER A 344 -1.06 -1.79 -18.20
CA SER A 344 0.17 -2.09 -17.49
C SER A 344 -0.01 -3.34 -16.63
N VAL A 345 1.09 -4.07 -16.41
CA VAL A 345 1.11 -5.20 -15.48
C VAL A 345 1.05 -4.67 -14.05
N ARG A 346 0.08 -5.13 -13.27
CA ARG A 346 -0.12 -4.69 -11.89
C ARG A 346 -0.10 -5.87 -10.91
N LYS A 347 0.44 -5.62 -9.72
CA LYS A 347 0.42 -6.53 -8.58
C LYS A 347 -0.64 -6.07 -7.59
N VAL A 348 -1.20 -6.99 -6.84
CA VAL A 348 -2.14 -6.69 -5.76
C VAL A 348 -1.34 -6.08 -4.60
N PRO A 349 -1.80 -5.00 -3.96
CA PRO A 349 -1.18 -4.52 -2.73
C PRO A 349 -1.20 -5.60 -1.64
N ALA A 350 -0.18 -5.61 -0.81
CA ALA A 350 -0.10 -6.58 0.26
C ALA A 350 -1.22 -6.37 1.29
N HIS A 351 -1.75 -7.45 1.86
CA HIS A 351 -2.74 -7.39 2.94
C HIS A 351 -2.03 -6.96 4.24
N ALA A 352 -1.78 -5.66 4.32
CA ALA A 352 -1.00 -4.99 5.35
C ALA A 352 -1.69 -3.66 5.71
N PRO A 353 -1.24 -2.97 6.77
CA PRO A 353 -1.73 -1.64 7.07
C PRO A 353 -1.44 -0.68 5.90
N ILE A 354 -2.40 0.18 5.58
CA ILE A 354 -2.34 1.05 4.39
C ILE A 354 -2.42 2.50 4.82
N LEU A 355 -1.43 3.32 4.45
CA LEU A 355 -1.48 4.75 4.69
C LEU A 355 -2.34 5.45 3.64
N ILE A 356 -3.35 6.18 4.10
CA ILE A 356 -4.27 6.98 3.29
C ILE A 356 -4.10 8.46 3.62
N ASP A 357 -4.00 9.29 2.59
CA ASP A 357 -4.14 10.74 2.68
C ASP A 357 -5.54 11.13 2.18
N LYS A 358 -6.27 11.91 3.00
CA LYS A 358 -7.66 12.28 2.73
C LYS A 358 -7.81 13.04 1.41
N GLU A 359 -6.87 13.94 1.11
CA GLU A 359 -6.95 14.77 -0.10
C GLU A 359 -6.73 13.92 -1.36
N ILE A 360 -5.73 13.03 -1.33
CA ILE A 360 -5.47 12.08 -2.41
C ILE A 360 -6.69 11.17 -2.62
N MET A 361 -7.29 10.69 -1.53
CA MET A 361 -8.48 9.86 -1.58
C MET A 361 -9.63 10.59 -2.26
N GLU A 362 -9.91 11.83 -1.87
CA GLU A 362 -10.95 12.67 -2.48
C GLU A 362 -10.71 12.94 -3.97
N GLU A 363 -9.46 13.18 -4.39
CA GLU A 363 -9.10 13.30 -5.81
C GLU A 363 -9.35 12.00 -6.57
N ALA A 364 -8.97 10.85 -6.01
CA ALA A 364 -9.25 9.55 -6.59
C ALA A 364 -10.77 9.32 -6.72
N GLN A 365 -11.56 9.71 -5.71
CA GLN A 365 -13.03 9.63 -5.79
C GLN A 365 -13.61 10.53 -6.89
N LYS A 366 -13.03 11.72 -7.11
CA LYS A 366 -13.45 12.61 -8.20
C LYS A 366 -13.15 11.99 -9.56
N LYS A 367 -11.96 11.41 -9.76
CA LYS A 367 -11.54 10.77 -11.01
C LYS A 367 -12.36 9.52 -11.33
N PHE A 368 -12.54 8.63 -10.35
CA PHE A 368 -13.27 7.36 -10.52
C PHE A 368 -14.74 7.42 -10.06
N ARG A 369 -15.34 8.63 -10.06
CA ARG A 369 -16.64 8.92 -9.44
C ARG A 369 -17.73 7.90 -9.78
N ARG A 370 -17.84 7.52 -11.07
CA ARG A 370 -18.86 6.58 -11.55
C ARG A 370 -18.71 5.20 -10.91
N TYR A 371 -17.49 4.68 -10.84
CA TYR A 371 -17.19 3.35 -10.34
C TYR A 371 -17.27 3.28 -8.81
N PHE A 372 -16.81 4.34 -8.14
CA PHE A 372 -16.88 4.45 -6.68
C PHE A 372 -18.33 4.61 -6.20
N ALA A 373 -19.15 5.40 -6.92
CA ALA A 373 -20.57 5.53 -6.61
C ALA A 373 -21.34 4.22 -6.76
N LYS A 374 -20.93 3.37 -7.71
CA LYS A 374 -21.50 2.02 -7.87
C LYS A 374 -21.12 1.11 -6.70
N THR A 375 -19.83 1.05 -6.38
CA THR A 375 -19.31 0.26 -5.24
C THR A 375 -19.94 0.69 -3.92
N ALA A 376 -20.08 2.01 -3.70
CA ALA A 376 -20.70 2.57 -2.49
C ALA A 376 -22.16 2.14 -2.28
N ARG A 377 -22.89 1.82 -3.36
CA ARG A 377 -24.29 1.35 -3.32
C ARG A 377 -24.40 -0.15 -3.04
N ASN A 378 -23.31 -0.90 -3.23
CA ASN A 378 -23.33 -2.34 -3.07
C ASN A 378 -23.47 -2.70 -1.58
N ARG A 379 -24.55 -3.42 -1.26
CA ARG A 379 -24.81 -3.91 0.09
C ARG A 379 -23.98 -5.14 0.43
N PHE A 380 -23.57 -5.89 -0.59
CA PHE A 380 -22.73 -7.07 -0.45
C PHE A 380 -21.58 -6.98 -1.44
N ARG A 381 -20.49 -7.71 -1.17
CA ARG A 381 -19.35 -7.75 -2.09
C ARG A 381 -19.81 -8.23 -3.46
N SER A 382 -19.39 -7.51 -4.49
CA SER A 382 -19.79 -7.73 -5.87
C SER A 382 -18.57 -7.81 -6.77
N VAL A 383 -18.72 -8.51 -7.89
CA VAL A 383 -17.67 -8.66 -8.92
C VAL A 383 -17.28 -7.34 -9.59
N ASP A 384 -18.11 -6.31 -9.42
CA ASP A 384 -17.94 -4.97 -9.96
C ASP A 384 -17.64 -3.93 -8.86
N ASP A 385 -17.23 -4.38 -7.68
CA ASP A 385 -16.66 -3.51 -6.67
C ASP A 385 -15.29 -2.98 -7.12
N VAL A 386 -15.00 -1.75 -6.76
CA VAL A 386 -13.65 -1.20 -6.82
C VAL A 386 -12.92 -1.58 -5.54
N GLN A 387 -11.79 -2.27 -5.69
CA GLN A 387 -10.92 -2.64 -4.58
C GLN A 387 -10.18 -1.42 -4.07
N PHE A 388 -10.48 -1.02 -2.83
CA PHE A 388 -10.07 0.26 -2.23
C PHE A 388 -8.57 0.50 -2.27
N ALA A 389 -7.78 -0.38 -1.63
CA ALA A 389 -6.33 -0.27 -1.56
C ALA A 389 -5.67 -0.28 -2.94
N PHE A 390 -6.20 -1.13 -3.83
CA PHE A 390 -5.68 -1.30 -5.18
C PHE A 390 -5.92 -0.05 -6.03
N ALA A 391 -7.12 0.52 -6.01
CA ALA A 391 -7.42 1.77 -6.72
C ALA A 391 -6.62 2.96 -6.14
N TYR A 392 -6.53 3.08 -4.81
CA TYR A 392 -5.81 4.17 -4.16
C TYR A 392 -4.32 4.17 -4.47
N TYR A 393 -3.62 3.06 -4.26
CA TYR A 393 -2.18 3.02 -4.52
C TYR A 393 -1.84 3.18 -6.00
N TYR A 394 -2.65 2.61 -6.90
CA TYR A 394 -2.39 2.80 -8.32
C TYR A 394 -2.76 4.19 -8.84
N PHE A 395 -3.66 4.91 -8.16
CA PHE A 395 -3.83 6.35 -8.36
C PHE A 395 -2.55 7.10 -7.95
N VAL A 396 -2.00 6.83 -6.75
CA VAL A 396 -0.73 7.43 -6.30
C VAL A 396 0.42 7.16 -7.29
N ILE A 397 0.51 5.92 -7.80
CA ILE A 397 1.56 5.49 -8.73
C ILE A 397 1.40 6.17 -10.10
N HIS A 398 0.19 6.20 -10.68
CA HIS A 398 0.00 6.60 -12.08
C HIS A 398 -0.38 8.06 -12.28
N GLU A 399 -0.83 8.78 -11.23
CA GLU A 399 -1.19 10.18 -11.40
C GLU A 399 0.04 11.01 -11.76
N LYS A 400 -0.06 11.73 -12.86
CA LYS A 400 1.01 12.57 -13.41
C LYS A 400 0.59 14.03 -13.41
N VAL A 401 1.56 14.93 -13.35
CA VAL A 401 1.37 16.37 -13.45
C VAL A 401 2.27 16.93 -14.52
N GLU A 402 1.75 17.92 -15.25
CA GLU A 402 2.54 18.71 -16.20
C GLU A 402 3.37 19.74 -15.45
N VAL A 403 4.64 19.83 -15.82
CA VAL A 403 5.64 20.67 -15.16
C VAL A 403 6.04 21.77 -16.12
N GLY A 404 5.93 23.02 -15.66
CA GLY A 404 6.40 24.18 -16.41
C GLY A 404 7.92 24.15 -16.58
N ILE A 405 8.41 24.77 -17.66
CA ILE A 405 9.85 24.82 -17.95
C ILE A 405 10.66 25.46 -16.80
N ASP A 406 10.06 26.40 -16.09
CA ASP A 406 10.65 27.05 -14.92
C ASP A 406 10.99 26.06 -13.80
N GLU A 407 10.08 25.14 -13.51
CA GLU A 407 10.28 24.14 -12.47
C GLU A 407 11.26 23.06 -12.94
N ILE A 408 11.27 22.73 -14.24
CA ILE A 408 12.31 21.86 -14.83
C ILE A 408 13.68 22.50 -14.65
N PHE A 409 13.82 23.80 -14.92
CA PHE A 409 15.08 24.53 -14.73
C PHE A 409 15.55 24.46 -13.28
N THR A 410 14.70 24.90 -12.34
CA THR A 410 15.01 24.93 -10.90
C THR A 410 15.31 23.55 -10.34
N ARG A 411 14.74 22.48 -10.90
CA ARG A 411 15.04 21.11 -10.46
C ARG A 411 16.47 20.68 -10.74
N PHE A 412 17.02 21.08 -11.88
CA PHE A 412 18.38 20.69 -12.26
C PHE A 412 19.42 21.68 -11.76
N ASP A 413 19.02 22.91 -11.42
CA ASP A 413 19.78 23.90 -10.65
C ASP A 413 19.86 23.48 -9.18
N THR A 414 20.74 22.53 -8.91
CA THR A 414 20.82 21.79 -7.64
C THR A 414 21.39 22.67 -6.52
N ASP A 415 22.25 23.61 -6.87
CA ASP A 415 22.79 24.60 -5.92
C ASP A 415 21.96 25.89 -5.83
N SER A 416 20.87 25.98 -6.61
CA SER A 416 19.97 27.14 -6.64
C SER A 416 20.68 28.44 -7.00
N SER A 417 21.75 28.36 -7.81
CA SER A 417 22.53 29.51 -8.25
C SER A 417 21.82 30.33 -9.35
N GLY A 418 20.76 29.78 -9.94
CA GLY A 418 20.04 30.38 -11.06
C GLY A 418 20.70 30.14 -12.42
N ILE A 419 21.76 29.34 -12.48
CA ILE A 419 22.56 29.05 -13.67
C ILE A 419 22.92 27.56 -13.68
N TRP A 420 22.81 26.88 -14.81
CA TRP A 420 23.34 25.52 -14.93
C TRP A 420 24.85 25.51 -15.16
N SER A 421 25.56 24.91 -14.21
CA SER A 421 26.97 24.52 -14.28
C SER A 421 27.19 23.29 -15.18
N GLU A 422 28.44 23.00 -15.54
CA GLU A 422 28.80 21.80 -16.31
C GLU A 422 28.33 20.49 -15.65
N THR A 423 28.33 20.44 -14.32
CA THR A 423 27.87 19.28 -13.54
C THR A 423 26.35 19.09 -13.67
N GLU A 424 25.59 20.17 -13.68
CA GLU A 424 24.12 20.12 -13.80
C GLU A 424 23.71 19.81 -15.23
N ILE A 425 24.39 20.38 -16.22
CA ILE A 425 24.25 20.01 -17.64
C ILE A 425 24.50 18.51 -17.82
N ARG A 426 25.59 17.97 -17.25
CA ARG A 426 25.88 16.53 -17.27
C ARG A 426 24.78 15.73 -16.60
N THR A 427 24.24 16.21 -15.48
CA THR A 427 23.11 15.57 -14.78
C THR A 427 21.86 15.53 -15.67
N VAL A 428 21.51 16.62 -16.34
CA VAL A 428 20.41 16.66 -17.33
C VAL A 428 20.66 15.62 -18.43
N MET A 429 21.87 15.56 -18.98
CA MET A 429 22.22 14.65 -20.07
C MET A 429 22.17 13.17 -19.67
N THR A 430 22.63 12.83 -18.46
CA THR A 430 22.51 11.45 -17.94
C THR A 430 21.06 10.99 -17.73
N LYS A 431 20.11 11.93 -17.69
CA LYS A 431 18.67 11.65 -17.64
C LYS A 431 18.00 11.64 -19.02
N LEU A 432 18.62 12.26 -20.02
CA LEU A 432 18.12 12.32 -21.40
C LEU A 432 18.61 11.17 -22.28
N TYR A 433 19.85 10.74 -22.08
CA TYR A 433 20.55 9.80 -22.95
C TYR A 433 20.95 8.53 -22.20
N ASP A 434 20.95 7.40 -22.91
CA ASP A 434 21.45 6.14 -22.37
C ASP A 434 22.95 6.26 -22.04
N LEU A 435 23.37 5.58 -20.97
CA LEU A 435 24.76 5.55 -20.53
C LEU A 435 25.50 4.38 -21.19
N PRO A 436 26.77 4.56 -21.63
CA PRO A 436 27.56 5.79 -21.60
C PRO A 436 27.14 6.80 -22.68
N ILE A 437 27.18 8.10 -22.36
CA ILE A 437 26.80 9.18 -23.28
C ILE A 437 27.77 9.19 -24.46
N SER A 438 27.26 9.04 -25.68
CA SER A 438 28.08 9.12 -26.90
C SER A 438 28.51 10.56 -27.20
N ASP A 439 29.68 10.72 -27.83
CA ASP A 439 30.18 12.03 -28.27
C ASP A 439 29.19 12.73 -29.21
N GLU A 440 28.46 11.96 -30.01
CA GLU A 440 27.40 12.47 -30.89
C GLU A 440 26.22 13.07 -30.09
N SER A 441 25.71 12.34 -29.10
CA SER A 441 24.63 12.83 -28.22
C SER A 441 25.06 14.09 -27.47
N PHE A 442 26.34 14.13 -27.05
CA PHE A 442 26.92 15.28 -26.38
C PHE A 442 27.01 16.50 -27.30
N GLY A 443 27.51 16.31 -28.53
CA GLY A 443 27.59 17.35 -29.54
C GLY A 443 26.22 17.90 -29.93
N GLN A 444 25.21 17.04 -30.07
CA GLN A 444 23.83 17.45 -30.39
C GLN A 444 23.23 18.33 -29.29
N PHE A 445 23.31 17.90 -28.03
CA PHE A 445 22.76 18.69 -26.92
C PHE A 445 23.50 20.03 -26.74
N THR A 446 24.84 20.00 -26.82
CA THR A 446 25.66 21.22 -26.74
C THR A 446 25.36 22.18 -27.88
N SER A 447 25.13 21.69 -29.10
CA SER A 447 24.73 22.52 -30.24
C SER A 447 23.38 23.22 -30.01
N ILE A 448 22.40 22.53 -29.41
CA ILE A 448 21.12 23.13 -29.02
C ILE A 448 21.36 24.28 -28.02
N LEU A 449 22.17 24.02 -26.99
CA LEU A 449 22.50 25.02 -25.97
C LEU A 449 23.21 26.25 -26.56
N MET A 450 24.22 26.04 -27.42
CA MET A 450 24.98 27.11 -28.06
C MET A 450 24.12 27.97 -29.00
N ASN A 451 23.20 27.34 -29.74
CA ASN A 451 22.28 28.06 -30.61
C ASN A 451 21.26 28.90 -29.80
N CYS A 452 20.89 28.42 -28.61
CA CYS A 452 19.97 29.12 -27.71
C CYS A 452 20.63 30.27 -26.93
N SER A 453 21.91 30.16 -26.53
CA SER A 453 22.60 31.22 -25.79
C SER A 453 23.10 32.36 -26.69
N GLY A 454 23.11 32.15 -28.01
CA GLY A 454 23.36 33.20 -29.00
C GLY A 454 24.78 33.79 -28.98
N TYR A 455 25.82 33.03 -28.58
CA TYR A 455 27.18 33.61 -28.45
C TYR A 455 28.41 32.78 -28.88
N SER A 456 29.49 33.53 -29.09
CA SER A 456 30.78 33.29 -29.75
C SER A 456 31.85 32.61 -28.84
N PRO A 457 32.88 31.92 -29.38
CA PRO A 457 33.73 30.93 -28.68
C PRO A 457 34.65 31.40 -27.54
N LYS A 458 34.45 32.57 -26.94
CA LYS A 458 35.42 33.20 -26.00
C LYS A 458 34.89 33.56 -24.61
N SER A 459 33.66 33.18 -24.25
CA SER A 459 33.11 33.42 -22.91
C SER A 459 32.53 32.13 -22.32
N ASP A 460 32.72 31.94 -21.01
CA ASP A 460 32.10 30.85 -20.25
C ASP A 460 30.57 30.88 -20.47
N VAL A 461 30.00 29.73 -20.85
CA VAL A 461 28.58 29.61 -21.18
C VAL A 461 27.79 29.46 -19.88
N PHE A 462 27.19 30.55 -19.42
CA PHE A 462 26.23 30.52 -18.31
C PHE A 462 24.82 30.28 -18.86
N ILE A 463 24.24 29.10 -18.61
CA ILE A 463 22.87 28.79 -19.02
C ILE A 463 21.93 29.25 -17.91
N THR A 464 21.32 30.42 -18.10
CA THR A 464 20.37 30.98 -17.14
C THR A 464 18.94 30.50 -17.42
N LYS A 465 18.06 30.68 -16.44
CA LYS A 465 16.63 30.40 -16.57
C LYS A 465 16.01 31.11 -17.78
N GLU A 466 16.38 32.37 -18.02
CA GLU A 466 15.87 33.17 -19.13
C GLU A 466 16.23 32.55 -20.49
N ILE A 467 17.45 32.02 -20.64
CA ILE A 467 17.88 31.35 -21.88
C ILE A 467 17.04 30.07 -22.11
N VAL A 468 16.81 29.30 -21.04
CA VAL A 468 16.05 28.05 -21.14
C VAL A 468 14.57 28.31 -21.45
N THR A 469 13.97 29.32 -20.81
CA THR A 469 12.58 29.73 -21.06
C THR A 469 12.39 30.41 -22.42
N GLY A 470 13.36 31.22 -22.86
CA GLY A 470 13.30 32.02 -24.09
C GLY A 470 13.65 31.23 -25.36
N CYS A 471 14.34 30.08 -25.23
CA CYS A 471 14.64 29.23 -26.37
C CYS A 471 13.57 28.17 -26.59
N ASN A 472 12.72 28.35 -27.60
CA ASN A 472 11.63 27.42 -27.94
C ASN A 472 12.12 25.99 -28.19
N ARG A 473 13.26 25.81 -28.85
CA ARG A 473 13.78 24.47 -29.17
C ARG A 473 14.23 23.71 -27.93
N LEU A 474 14.91 24.39 -27.01
CA LEU A 474 15.38 23.80 -25.76
C LEU A 474 14.23 23.58 -24.78
N SER A 475 13.35 24.57 -24.59
CA SER A 475 12.18 24.45 -23.73
C SER A 475 11.26 23.31 -24.17
N PHE A 476 10.95 23.23 -25.48
CA PHE A 476 10.17 22.12 -26.03
C PHE A 476 10.84 20.77 -25.80
N PHE A 477 12.16 20.67 -26.05
CA PHE A 477 12.90 19.43 -25.85
C PHE A 477 12.93 19.00 -24.37
N LEU A 478 13.12 19.94 -23.45
CA LEU A 478 13.08 19.67 -22.00
C LEU A 478 11.67 19.33 -21.52
N GLN A 479 10.63 20.00 -22.03
CA GLN A 479 9.23 19.67 -21.72
C GLN A 479 8.83 18.30 -22.27
N LEU A 480 9.30 17.91 -23.45
CA LEU A 480 9.03 16.60 -24.02
C LEU A 480 9.57 15.47 -23.12
N ASN A 481 10.75 15.66 -22.55
CA ASN A 481 11.44 14.63 -21.76
C ASN A 481 11.15 14.70 -20.24
N PHE A 482 10.91 15.90 -19.70
CA PHE A 482 10.77 16.14 -18.26
C PHE A 482 9.49 16.87 -17.86
N GLY A 483 8.68 17.29 -18.82
CA GLY A 483 7.44 18.03 -18.59
C GLY A 483 6.33 17.17 -18.00
N ILE A 484 6.45 15.85 -18.00
CA ILE A 484 5.51 14.95 -17.34
C ILE A 484 6.23 14.23 -16.21
N ARG A 485 5.71 14.36 -14.99
CA ARG A 485 6.23 13.65 -13.81
C ARG A 485 5.12 12.99 -13.02
N HIS A 486 5.47 12.03 -12.18
CA HIS A 486 4.56 11.54 -11.14
C HIS A 486 4.18 12.68 -10.20
N LYS A 487 2.88 12.85 -9.96
CA LYS A 487 2.34 13.85 -9.04
C LYS A 487 2.77 13.57 -7.60
N TYR A 488 2.87 12.28 -7.25
CA TYR A 488 3.24 11.81 -5.92
C TYR A 488 4.59 11.11 -5.95
N LYS A 489 5.41 11.32 -4.92
CA LYS A 489 6.61 10.51 -4.69
C LYS A 489 6.18 9.17 -4.10
N PHE A 490 6.74 8.08 -4.60
CA PHE A 490 6.50 6.74 -4.06
C PHE A 490 7.69 5.82 -4.34
N GLU A 491 7.77 4.75 -3.57
CA GLU A 491 8.68 3.62 -3.76
C GLU A 491 7.87 2.32 -3.66
N MET A 492 8.04 1.44 -4.64
CA MET A 492 7.41 0.12 -4.62
C MET A 492 8.36 -0.88 -3.98
N ILE A 493 7.95 -1.47 -2.85
CA ILE A 493 8.72 -2.52 -2.18
C ILE A 493 8.42 -3.85 -2.87
N LYS A 494 9.33 -4.27 -3.74
CA LYS A 494 9.30 -5.59 -4.40
C LYS A 494 9.52 -6.69 -3.32
N ASP A 495 8.84 -7.83 -3.48
CA ASP A 495 8.91 -8.99 -2.57
C ASP A 495 8.46 -8.76 -1.11
N ALA A 496 7.56 -7.79 -0.89
CA ALA A 496 7.01 -7.53 0.45
C ALA A 496 6.44 -8.82 1.09
N GLU A 497 5.82 -9.71 0.31
CA GLU A 497 5.24 -10.98 0.79
C GLU A 497 6.22 -11.91 1.51
N ARG A 498 7.51 -11.80 1.19
CA ARG A 498 8.55 -12.71 1.71
C ARG A 498 9.29 -12.14 2.91
N LYS A 499 9.37 -10.81 3.01
CA LYS A 499 10.26 -10.12 3.97
C LYS A 499 9.53 -9.22 4.96
N HIS A 500 8.42 -8.60 4.55
CA HIS A 500 7.79 -7.51 5.30
C HIS A 500 6.32 -7.78 5.64
N VAL A 501 5.59 -8.52 4.80
CA VAL A 501 4.17 -8.78 4.94
C VAL A 501 3.92 -10.28 4.87
N PHE A 502 3.68 -10.91 6.00
CA PHE A 502 3.32 -12.33 6.07
C PHE A 502 1.80 -12.45 6.18
N PHE A 503 1.13 -12.69 5.06
CA PHE A 503 -0.27 -13.10 5.08
C PHE A 503 -0.35 -14.62 5.21
N LYS A 504 -0.77 -15.11 6.38
CA LYS A 504 -1.09 -16.53 6.60
C LYS A 504 -2.56 -16.61 6.99
N MET A 505 -3.37 -17.13 6.07
CA MET A 505 -4.77 -17.40 6.38
C MET A 505 -4.84 -18.55 7.40
N LEU A 506 -5.13 -18.19 8.65
CA LEU A 506 -5.37 -19.16 9.70
C LEU A 506 -6.66 -19.89 9.37
N ASN A 507 -6.59 -21.21 9.30
CA ASN A 507 -7.76 -22.03 9.04
C ASN A 507 -8.27 -22.68 10.34
N SER A 508 -9.41 -23.36 10.29
CA SER A 508 -9.96 -24.02 11.48
C SER A 508 -9.20 -25.31 11.87
N ASN A 509 -8.13 -25.67 11.16
CA ASN A 509 -7.33 -26.85 11.44
C ASN A 509 -6.18 -26.50 12.39
N VAL A 510 -6.32 -26.86 13.66
CA VAL A 510 -5.38 -26.51 14.74
C VAL A 510 -3.92 -26.88 14.42
N THR A 511 -3.67 -28.01 13.76
CA THR A 511 -2.31 -28.43 13.40
C THR A 511 -1.69 -27.50 12.36
N GLU A 512 -2.49 -27.06 11.38
CA GLU A 512 -2.02 -26.18 10.33
C GLU A 512 -1.82 -24.76 10.86
N VAL A 513 -2.72 -24.29 11.73
CA VAL A 513 -2.54 -23.04 12.48
C VAL A 513 -1.27 -23.08 13.33
N PHE A 514 -1.03 -24.17 14.06
CA PHE A 514 0.18 -24.28 14.89
C PHE A 514 1.46 -24.23 14.04
N ASN A 515 1.50 -24.97 12.92
CA ASN A 515 2.63 -24.92 11.99
C ASN A 515 2.82 -23.52 11.39
N GLN A 516 1.73 -22.84 11.01
CA GLN A 516 1.78 -21.47 10.50
C GLN A 516 2.28 -20.49 11.57
N LEU A 517 1.85 -20.66 12.83
CA LEU A 517 2.33 -19.84 13.95
C LEU A 517 3.79 -20.11 14.29
N ASP A 518 4.27 -21.34 14.18
CA ASP A 518 5.69 -21.70 14.34
C ASP A 518 6.55 -21.14 13.21
N GLU A 519 6.06 -21.12 11.96
CA GLU A 519 6.75 -20.45 10.85
C GLU A 519 6.81 -18.93 11.04
N ILE A 520 5.79 -18.36 11.68
CA ILE A 520 5.75 -16.95 12.07
C ILE A 520 6.63 -16.68 13.29
N ARG A 521 6.92 -17.65 14.16
CA ARG A 521 7.72 -17.43 15.37
C ARG A 521 9.18 -17.19 15.02
#